data_AF-A0A7C4CAX9-F1
#
_entry.id   AF-A0A7C4CAX9-F1
#
_cell.length_a   1.000
_cell.length_b   1.000
_cell.length_c   1.000
_cell.angle_alpha   90.00
_cell.angle_beta   90.00
_cell.angle_gamma   90.00
#
_symmetry.space_group_name_H-M   'P 1'
#
loop_
_entity.id
_entity.type
_entity.pdbx_description
1 polymer ?
#
loop_
_entity_poly.entity_id
_entity_poly.type
_entity_poly.pdbx_seq_one_letter_code
_entity_poly.pdbx_strand_id
1 'polypeptide(L)'
;MNEAEFQKRLAELVAEIDALPEGERERLKALAAETRDRHEQIKESVRSLQESIDFLRLGIKYMIFDLEATRRENAYLRKMLEQDPNGNSGNPDGGHPDGGGNGF
;
A
#
# COMPACT_ATOMS: atom_id res chain seq x y z
N MET A 1 -21.45 4.64 19.00
CA MET A 1 -21.92 3.48 19.80
C MET A 1 -20.80 2.46 19.77
N ASN A 2 -20.31 2.02 20.93
CA ASN A 2 -19.29 0.96 20.97
C ASN A 2 -19.97 -0.42 21.00
N GLU A 3 -19.21 -1.48 20.75
CA GLU A 3 -19.75 -2.85 20.68
C GLU A 3 -20.46 -3.27 21.98
N ALA A 4 -19.89 -2.93 23.13
CA ALA A 4 -20.47 -3.26 24.43
C ALA A 4 -21.84 -2.59 24.63
N GLU A 5 -22.00 -1.36 24.16
CA GLU A 5 -23.23 -0.59 24.24
C GLU A 5 -24.29 -1.16 23.28
N PHE A 6 -23.90 -1.61 22.09
CA PHE A 6 -24.79 -2.29 21.14
C PHE A 6 -25.30 -3.62 21.71
N GLN A 7 -24.39 -4.48 22.19
CA GLN A 7 -24.75 -5.78 22.76
C GLN A 7 -25.67 -5.63 23.98
N LYS A 8 -25.40 -4.64 24.85
CA LYS A 8 -26.25 -4.32 26.00
C LYS A 8 -27.67 -3.93 25.57
N ARG A 9 -27.79 -2.99 24.63
CA ARG A 9 -29.10 -2.53 24.13
C ARG A 9 -29.88 -3.63 23.42
N LEU A 10 -29.18 -4.49 22.68
CA LEU A 10 -29.78 -5.64 22.00
C LEU A 10 -30.29 -6.67 23.01
N ALA A 11 -29.52 -6.96 24.07
CA ALA A 11 -29.94 -7.87 25.13
C ALA A 11 -31.16 -7.33 25.90
N GLU A 12 -31.18 -6.02 26.21
CA GLU A 12 -32.32 -5.33 26.81
C GLU A 12 -33.56 -5.45 25.91
N LEU A 13 -33.42 -5.19 24.61
CA LEU A 13 -34.50 -5.32 23.63
C LEU A 13 -35.06 -6.75 23.54
N VAL A 14 -34.19 -7.76 23.50
CA VAL A 14 -34.61 -9.17 23.46
C VAL A 14 -35.37 -9.55 24.74
N ALA A 15 -34.92 -9.07 25.90
CA ALA A 15 -35.61 -9.30 27.17
C ALA A 15 -37.01 -8.65 27.20
N GLU A 16 -37.15 -7.44 26.64
CA GLU A 16 -38.46 -6.77 26.50
C GLU A 16 -39.39 -7.53 25.54
N ILE A 17 -38.87 -8.07 24.44
CA ILE A 17 -39.64 -8.89 23.50
C ILE A 17 -40.18 -10.16 24.19
N ASP A 18 -39.42 -10.75 25.11
CA ASP A 18 -39.84 -11.92 25.90
C ASP A 18 -40.92 -11.61 26.96
N ALA A 19 -41.22 -10.35 27.23
CA ALA A 19 -42.34 -9.96 28.08
C ALA A 19 -43.66 -9.75 27.28
N LEU A 20 -43.61 -9.75 25.94
CA LEU A 20 -44.79 -9.49 25.09
C LEU A 20 -45.68 -10.73 24.88
N PRO A 21 -46.99 -10.56 24.60
CA PRO A 21 -47.90 -11.65 24.26
C PRO A 21 -47.41 -12.50 23.08
N GLU A 22 -47.67 -13.81 23.10
CA GLU A 22 -47.09 -14.80 22.17
C GLU A 22 -47.27 -14.47 20.68
N GLY A 23 -48.35 -13.77 20.30
CA GLY A 23 -48.67 -13.46 18.90
C GLY A 23 -47.68 -12.53 18.18
N GLU A 24 -46.94 -11.67 18.90
CA GLU A 24 -45.99 -10.71 18.30
C GLU A 24 -44.52 -11.05 18.58
N ARG A 25 -44.28 -11.98 19.50
CA ARG A 25 -42.95 -12.35 20.01
C ARG A 25 -42.04 -12.95 18.95
N GLU A 26 -42.55 -13.90 18.17
CA GLU A 26 -41.75 -14.64 17.18
C GLU A 26 -41.19 -13.72 16.09
N ARG A 27 -42.00 -12.80 15.57
CA ARG A 27 -41.57 -11.85 14.52
C ARG A 27 -40.47 -10.91 15.03
N LEU A 28 -40.61 -10.41 16.25
CA LEU A 28 -39.63 -9.49 16.85
C LEU A 28 -38.33 -10.21 17.20
N LYS A 29 -38.39 -11.45 17.68
CA LYS A 29 -37.20 -12.29 17.89
C LYS A 29 -36.45 -12.54 16.58
N ALA A 30 -37.17 -12.87 15.51
CA ALA A 30 -36.56 -13.07 14.20
C ALA A 30 -35.85 -11.80 13.71
N LEU A 31 -36.47 -10.63 13.87
CA LEU A 31 -35.87 -9.35 13.48
C LEU A 31 -34.65 -8.97 14.34
N ALA A 32 -34.68 -9.26 15.64
CA ALA A 32 -33.54 -9.03 16.53
C ALA A 32 -32.36 -9.93 16.17
N ALA A 33 -32.61 -11.21 15.86
CA ALA A 33 -31.59 -12.14 15.38
C ALA A 33 -31.00 -11.69 14.04
N GLU A 34 -31.83 -11.31 13.08
CA GLU A 34 -31.39 -10.82 11.78
C GLU A 34 -30.55 -9.54 11.90
N THR A 35 -30.94 -8.63 12.80
CA THR A 35 -30.19 -7.39 13.07
C THR A 35 -28.81 -7.68 13.65
N ARG A 36 -28.73 -8.62 14.60
CA ARG A 36 -27.45 -9.07 15.17
C ARG A 36 -26.54 -9.66 14.09
N ASP A 37 -27.09 -10.55 13.26
CA ASP A 37 -26.31 -11.25 12.25
C ASP A 37 -25.81 -10.28 11.16
N ARG A 38 -26.63 -9.31 10.74
CA ARG A 38 -26.19 -8.21 9.85
C ARG A 38 -25.10 -7.35 10.49
N HIS A 39 -25.22 -7.03 11.77
CA HIS A 39 -24.21 -6.23 12.48
C HIS A 39 -22.86 -6.93 12.51
N GLU A 40 -22.83 -8.24 12.79
CA GLU A 40 -21.59 -9.03 12.74
C GLU A 40 -20.99 -9.08 11.31
N GLN A 41 -21.81 -9.27 10.27
CA GLN A 41 -21.32 -9.24 8.87
C GLN A 41 -20.70 -7.89 8.48
N ILE A 42 -21.32 -6.78 8.92
CA ILE A 42 -20.77 -5.44 8.69
C ILE A 42 -19.42 -5.28 9.39
N LYS A 43 -19.32 -5.75 10.64
CA LYS A 43 -18.10 -5.69 11.45
C LYS A 43 -16.96 -6.50 10.82
N GLU A 44 -17.26 -7.71 10.35
CA GLU A 44 -16.28 -8.53 9.60
C GLU A 44 -15.83 -7.84 8.31
N SER A 45 -16.76 -7.25 7.57
CA SER A 45 -16.46 -6.53 6.33
C SER A 45 -15.57 -5.31 6.59
N VAL A 46 -15.88 -4.51 7.61
CA VAL A 46 -15.08 -3.34 8.01
C VAL A 46 -13.69 -3.76 8.46
N ARG A 47 -13.57 -4.85 9.22
CA ARG A 47 -12.28 -5.40 9.63
C ARG A 47 -11.43 -5.82 8.42
N SER A 48 -12.02 -6.57 7.48
CA SER A 48 -11.34 -6.99 6.26
C SER A 48 -10.88 -5.79 5.40
N LEU A 49 -11.70 -4.74 5.31
CA LEU A 49 -11.31 -3.50 4.65
C LEU A 49 -10.14 -2.80 5.35
N GLN A 50 -10.14 -2.75 6.68
CA GLN A 50 -9.03 -2.18 7.45
C GLN A 50 -7.72 -2.96 7.22
N GLU A 51 -7.77 -4.28 7.28
CA GLU A 51 -6.62 -5.15 7.00
C GLU A 51 -6.09 -4.93 5.57
N SER A 52 -6.99 -4.78 4.60
CA SER A 52 -6.64 -4.49 3.20
C SER A 52 -5.98 -3.11 3.03
N ILE A 53 -6.49 -2.09 3.74
CA ILE A 53 -5.90 -0.74 3.74
C ILE A 53 -4.53 -0.74 4.39
N ASP A 54 -4.34 -1.47 5.49
CA ASP A 54 -3.05 -1.59 6.16
C ASP A 54 -2.02 -2.29 5.27
N PHE A 55 -2.44 -3.35 4.56
CA PHE A 55 -1.60 -4.00 3.57
C PHE A 55 -1.22 -3.05 2.43
N LEU A 56 -2.18 -2.33 1.87
CA LEU A 56 -1.92 -1.35 0.81
C LEU A 56 -0.97 -0.24 1.28
N ARG A 57 -1.18 0.28 2.49
CA ARG A 57 -0.32 1.30 3.11
C ARG A 57 1.11 0.79 3.23
N LEU A 58 1.30 -0.46 3.63
CA LEU A 58 2.63 -1.08 3.70
C LEU A 58 3.25 -1.21 2.30
N GLY A 59 2.47 -1.68 1.31
CA GLY A 59 2.91 -1.76 -0.08
C GLY A 59 3.39 -0.41 -0.64
N ILE A 60 2.65 0.67 -0.37
CA ILE A 60 3.05 2.02 -0.79
C ILE A 60 4.36 2.45 -0.11
N LYS A 61 4.57 2.14 1.17
CA LYS A 61 5.84 2.45 1.86
C LYS A 61 7.03 1.76 1.18
N TYR A 62 6.88 0.50 0.77
CA TYR A 62 7.92 -0.23 0.03
C TYR A 62 8.15 0.38 -1.35
N MET A 63 7.09 0.69 -2.11
CA MET A 63 7.23 1.32 -3.42
C MET A 63 7.96 2.66 -3.35
N ILE A 64 7.66 3.49 -2.35
CA ILE A 64 8.34 4.78 -2.15
C ILE A 64 9.81 4.56 -1.78
N PHE A 65 10.10 3.57 -0.94
CA PHE A 65 11.47 3.24 -0.56
C PHE A 65 12.31 2.80 -1.78
N ASP A 66 11.77 1.89 -2.60
CA ASP A 66 12.42 1.42 -3.82
C ASP A 66 12.60 2.55 -4.84
N LEU A 67 11.60 3.44 -4.97
CA LEU A 67 11.68 4.61 -5.84
C LEU A 67 12.78 5.59 -5.40
N GLU A 68 12.92 5.84 -4.10
CA GLU A 68 14.01 6.70 -3.61
C GLU A 68 15.38 6.04 -3.75
N ALA A 69 15.48 4.71 -3.57
CA ALA A 69 16.72 3.98 -3.81
C ALA A 69 17.17 4.09 -5.27
N THR A 70 16.28 3.84 -6.22
CA THR A 70 16.56 3.96 -7.67
C THR A 70 16.85 5.41 -8.09
N ARG A 71 16.19 6.40 -7.47
CA ARG A 71 16.47 7.82 -7.72
C ARG A 71 17.89 8.20 -7.27
N ARG A 72 18.32 7.74 -6.09
CA ARG A 72 19.67 7.98 -5.58
C ARG A 72 20.73 7.31 -6.42
N GLU A 73 20.49 6.07 -6.83
CA GLU A 73 21.38 5.32 -7.72
C GLU A 73 21.54 6.05 -9.08
N ASN A 74 20.44 6.46 -9.69
CA ASN A 74 20.48 7.19 -10.97
C ASN A 74 21.28 8.51 -10.84
N ALA A 75 21.07 9.27 -9.76
CA ALA A 75 21.81 10.49 -9.49
C ALA A 75 23.32 10.24 -9.32
N TYR A 76 23.69 9.16 -8.61
CA TYR A 76 25.08 8.75 -8.45
C TYR A 76 25.73 8.37 -9.78
N LEU A 77 25.04 7.57 -10.60
CA LEU A 77 25.52 7.15 -11.92
C LEU A 77 25.72 8.35 -12.88
N ARG A 78 24.77 9.30 -12.90
CA ARG A 78 24.91 10.53 -13.70
C ARG A 78 26.14 11.34 -13.28
N LYS A 79 26.34 11.50 -11.97
CA LYS A 79 27.49 12.21 -11.44
C LYS A 79 28.81 11.54 -11.82
N MET A 80 28.87 10.20 -11.86
CA MET A 80 30.05 9.48 -12.35
C MET A 80 30.32 9.76 -13.83
N LEU A 81 29.28 9.75 -14.68
CA LEU A 81 29.42 10.05 -16.11
C LEU A 81 29.86 11.50 -16.36
N GLU A 82 29.37 12.45 -15.58
CA GLU A 82 29.78 13.86 -15.66
C GLU A 82 31.23 14.08 -15.18
N GLN A 83 31.70 13.27 -14.24
CA GLN A 83 33.07 13.31 -13.72
C GLN A 83 34.08 12.53 -14.57
N ASP A 84 33.60 11.86 -15.62
CA ASP A 84 34.44 11.14 -16.59
C ASP A 84 34.47 11.90 -17.94
N PRO A 85 35.09 13.10 -18.00
CA PRO A 85 35.17 13.89 -19.24
C PRO A 85 36.07 13.24 -20.31
N ASN A 86 36.68 12.08 -20.05
CA ASN A 86 37.70 11.47 -20.90
C ASN A 86 37.29 10.15 -21.58
N GLY A 87 36.00 9.84 -21.64
CA GLY A 87 35.53 8.67 -22.39
C GLY A 87 35.67 8.74 -23.92
N ASN A 88 35.89 9.93 -24.53
CA ASN A 88 36.15 10.04 -25.98
C ASN A 88 36.75 11.39 -26.45
N SER A 89 37.82 11.88 -25.82
CA SER A 89 38.57 13.02 -26.34
C SER A 89 40.06 12.86 -26.10
N GLY A 90 40.74 12.19 -27.04
CA GLY A 90 42.18 11.96 -26.91
C GLY A 90 42.83 11.22 -28.09
N ASN A 91 42.65 11.69 -29.33
CA ASN A 91 43.80 11.69 -30.24
C ASN A 91 43.75 12.86 -31.24
N PRO A 92 44.31 14.02 -30.87
CA PRO A 92 44.62 15.08 -31.81
C PRO A 92 46.13 15.38 -31.77
N ASP A 93 47.02 14.40 -31.91
CA ASP A 93 48.38 14.73 -32.33
C ASP A 93 49.12 13.54 -32.94
N GLY A 94 49.81 13.82 -34.03
CA GLY A 94 50.43 12.85 -34.91
C GLY A 94 50.65 13.39 -36.34
N GLY A 95 50.60 14.70 -36.52
CA GLY A 95 51.05 15.38 -37.72
C GLY A 95 52.55 15.67 -37.64
N HIS A 96 53.33 14.74 -38.20
CA HIS A 96 54.61 14.88 -38.92
C HIS A 96 55.66 15.94 -38.48
N PRO A 97 56.94 15.55 -38.48
CA PRO A 97 57.81 16.20 -39.44
C PRO A 97 58.63 15.21 -40.29
N ASP A 98 58.82 15.70 -41.50
CA ASP A 98 59.63 15.25 -42.62
C ASP A 98 61.05 14.83 -42.19
N GLY A 99 61.56 13.74 -42.78
CA GLY A 99 62.89 13.19 -42.51
C GLY A 99 63.25 12.13 -43.54
N GLY A 100 63.71 12.60 -44.70
CA GLY A 100 63.96 11.78 -45.89
C GLY A 100 65.02 10.68 -45.77
N GLY A 101 65.03 9.81 -46.77
CA GLY A 101 66.09 8.83 -46.99
C GLY A 101 65.67 7.72 -47.96
N ASN A 102 65.96 7.91 -49.24
CA ASN A 102 65.87 6.90 -50.31
C ASN A 102 66.49 5.54 -49.93
N GLY A 103 65.93 4.45 -50.46
CA GLY A 103 66.61 3.16 -50.48
C GLY A 103 65.84 2.03 -51.15
N PHE A 104 66.00 1.93 -52.47
CA PHE A 104 65.69 0.82 -53.41
C PHE A 104 64.28 0.74 -54.00
#